data_AF-A0A0G1XET3-F1
#
_entry.id   AF-A0A0G1XET3-F1
#
_cell.length_a   1.000
_cell.length_b   1.000
_cell.length_c   1.000
_cell.angle_alpha   90.00
_cell.angle_beta   90.00
_cell.angle_gamma   90.00
#
_symmetry.space_group_name_H-M   'P 1'
#
loop_
_entity.id
_entity.type
_entity.pdbx_description
1 polymer ?
#
loop_
_entity_poly.entity_id
_entity_poly.type
_entity_poly.pdbx_seq_one_letter_code
_entity_poly.pdbx_strand_id
1 'polypeptide(L)'
;RVVHLVVHHLTPSMFYHLETKSGQHVSDGAIRALARRLHPATIRELCYLSECDYCGMGPFPDPEDPSKKSFRTFDPYAAWLFGRAIAVDAANQRPADLLRGQELLDLGFHPGPGIGELIMLANRLRDERGATREDVLRSIAASAGNFEIAKQRLQ
;
A
#
# COMPACT_ATOMS: atom_id res chain seq x y z
N ARG A 1 -12.23 2.69 -12.43
CA ARG A 1 -11.88 3.71 -11.42
C ARG A 1 -12.91 3.77 -10.29
N VAL A 2 -14.12 4.27 -10.51
CA VAL A 2 -15.16 4.47 -9.46
C VAL A 2 -15.47 3.20 -8.66
N VAL A 3 -15.66 2.05 -9.32
CA VAL A 3 -15.94 0.76 -8.65
C VAL A 3 -14.90 0.42 -7.58
N HIS A 4 -13.61 0.67 -7.84
CA HIS A 4 -12.55 0.37 -6.88
C HIS A 4 -12.61 1.29 -5.65
N LEU A 5 -12.95 2.57 -5.84
CA LEU A 5 -13.14 3.50 -4.74
C LEU A 5 -14.32 3.09 -3.86
N VAL A 6 -15.46 2.76 -4.48
CA VAL A 6 -16.66 2.33 -3.75
C VAL A 6 -16.45 1.01 -3.03
N VAL A 7 -15.83 0.01 -3.65
CA VAL A 7 -15.52 -1.27 -2.98
C VAL A 7 -14.64 -1.06 -1.74
N HIS A 8 -13.75 -0.06 -1.78
CA HIS A 8 -12.78 0.19 -0.72
C HIS A 8 -13.09 1.40 0.17
N HIS A 9 -14.26 2.04 0.06
CA HIS A 9 -14.57 3.31 0.75
C HIS A 9 -14.44 3.24 2.28
N LEU A 10 -14.70 2.08 2.89
CA LEU A 10 -14.53 1.86 4.34
C LEU A 10 -13.10 1.48 4.76
N THR A 11 -12.19 1.26 3.81
CA THR A 11 -10.82 0.83 4.13
C THR A 11 -10.05 1.82 5.00
N PRO A 12 -10.14 3.15 4.82
CA PRO A 12 -9.44 4.10 5.67
C PRO A 12 -9.83 3.97 7.15
N SER A 13 -11.13 3.94 7.46
CA SER A 13 -11.61 3.78 8.84
C SER A 13 -11.29 2.38 9.41
N MET A 14 -11.40 1.33 8.59
CA MET A 14 -11.03 -0.03 8.98
C MET A 14 -9.54 -0.13 9.35
N PHE A 15 -8.64 0.36 8.49
CA PHE A 15 -7.19 0.33 8.77
C PHE A 15 -6.83 1.18 9.98
N TYR A 16 -7.41 2.37 10.10
CA TYR A 16 -7.20 3.22 11.28
C TYR A 16 -7.60 2.50 12.58
N HIS A 17 -8.76 1.84 12.59
CA HIS A 17 -9.22 1.08 13.75
C HIS A 17 -8.36 -0.14 14.06
N LEU A 18 -7.90 -0.88 13.04
CA LEU A 18 -6.99 -2.02 13.24
C LEU A 18 -5.71 -1.57 13.97
N GLU A 19 -5.08 -0.48 13.50
CA GLU A 19 -3.86 0.06 14.09
C GLU A 19 -4.12 0.63 15.50
N THR A 20 -5.12 1.51 15.64
CA THR A 20 -5.27 2.35 16.85
C THR A 20 -6.14 1.73 17.94
N LYS A 21 -7.10 0.88 17.59
CA LYS A 21 -8.05 0.29 18.55
C LYS A 21 -7.79 -1.19 18.81
N SER A 22 -7.44 -1.95 17.77
CA SER A 22 -7.16 -3.38 17.90
C SER A 22 -5.70 -3.70 18.21
N GLY A 23 -4.80 -2.72 18.09
CA GLY A 23 -3.35 -2.91 18.25
C GLY A 23 -2.73 -3.81 17.16
N GLN A 24 -3.45 -4.07 16.07
CA GLN A 24 -2.97 -4.85 14.94
C GLN A 24 -2.29 -3.91 13.96
N HIS A 25 -0.98 -4.03 13.83
CA HIS A 25 -0.20 -3.18 12.95
C HIS A 25 -0.58 -3.39 11.48
N VAL A 26 -0.98 -2.31 10.81
CA VAL A 26 -1.19 -2.27 9.36
C VAL A 26 0.17 -2.07 8.71
N SER A 27 0.69 -3.13 8.09
CA SER A 27 2.01 -3.08 7.45
C SER A 27 2.04 -2.20 6.22
N ASP A 28 3.22 -1.72 5.86
CA ASP A 28 3.46 -0.97 4.61
C ASP A 28 3.09 -1.80 3.37
N GLY A 29 3.26 -3.12 3.44
CA GLY A 29 2.81 -4.05 2.42
C GLY A 29 1.29 -4.01 2.20
N ALA A 30 0.50 -3.88 3.27
CA ALA A 30 -0.95 -3.73 3.18
C ALA A 30 -1.34 -2.42 2.48
N ILE A 31 -0.63 -1.32 2.75
CA ILE A 31 -0.82 -0.02 2.09
C ILE A 31 -0.50 -0.12 0.59
N ARG A 32 0.63 -0.73 0.22
CA ARG A 32 0.99 -0.97 -1.20
C ARG A 32 -0.01 -1.90 -1.89
N ALA A 33 -0.51 -2.92 -1.20
CA ALA A 33 -1.53 -3.82 -1.73
C ALA A 33 -2.85 -3.08 -1.98
N LEU A 34 -3.26 -2.17 -1.10
CA LEU A 34 -4.42 -1.31 -1.31
C LEU A 34 -4.26 -0.45 -2.57
N ALA A 35 -3.12 0.22 -2.73
CA ALA A 35 -2.85 1.02 -3.93
C ALA A 35 -2.91 0.19 -5.23
N ARG A 36 -2.42 -1.06 -5.22
CA ARG A 36 -2.56 -1.98 -6.36
C ARG A 36 -4.01 -2.33 -6.67
N ARG A 37 -4.85 -2.56 -5.65
CA ARG A 37 -6.29 -2.88 -5.82
C ARG A 37 -7.11 -1.68 -6.30
N LEU A 38 -6.69 -0.46 -5.98
CA LEU A 38 -7.38 0.77 -6.37
C LEU A 38 -7.19 1.14 -7.83
N HIS A 39 -6.05 0.77 -8.44
CA HIS A 39 -5.72 1.15 -9.81
C HIS A 39 -6.87 0.86 -10.80
N PRO A 40 -7.29 1.83 -11.65
CA PRO A 40 -6.64 3.10 -11.98
C PRO A 40 -7.04 4.30 -11.09
N ALA A 41 -7.67 4.05 -9.94
CA ALA A 41 -7.82 5.03 -8.87
C ALA A 41 -6.57 5.03 -7.95
N THR A 42 -6.50 6.03 -7.08
CA THR A 42 -5.37 6.27 -6.16
C THR A 42 -5.82 6.27 -4.71
N ILE A 43 -4.88 6.08 -3.77
CA ILE A 43 -5.19 6.23 -2.34
C ILE A 43 -5.61 7.67 -2.03
N ARG A 44 -5.04 8.67 -2.71
CA ARG A 44 -5.48 10.07 -2.57
C ARG A 44 -6.97 10.23 -2.87
N GLU A 45 -7.43 9.73 -4.02
CA GLU A 45 -8.86 9.79 -4.38
C GLU A 45 -9.74 9.04 -3.37
N LEU A 46 -9.26 7.90 -2.84
CA LEU A 46 -9.95 7.18 -1.77
C LEU A 46 -10.04 8.02 -0.48
N CYS A 47 -8.98 8.76 -0.13
CA CYS A 47 -8.98 9.64 1.04
C CYS A 47 -9.97 10.80 0.88
N TYR A 48 -10.08 11.39 -0.32
CA TYR A 48 -11.12 12.40 -0.58
C TYR A 48 -12.53 11.83 -0.45
N LEU A 49 -12.77 10.62 -0.96
CA LEU A 49 -14.07 9.96 -0.79
C LEU A 49 -14.38 9.71 0.69
N SER A 50 -13.42 9.19 1.46
CA SER A 50 -13.56 8.98 2.90
C SER A 50 -13.88 10.27 3.65
N GLU A 51 -13.20 11.37 3.29
CA GLU A 51 -13.44 12.67 3.89
C GLU A 51 -14.84 13.20 3.57
N CYS A 52 -15.31 13.04 2.32
CA CYS A 52 -16.69 13.35 1.95
C CYS A 52 -17.70 12.51 2.74
N ASP A 53 -17.49 11.20 2.84
CA ASP A 53 -18.38 10.30 3.60
C ASP A 53 -18.40 10.70 5.08
N TYR A 54 -17.24 10.97 5.67
CA TYR A 54 -17.09 11.31 7.09
C TYR A 54 -17.71 12.66 7.45
N CYS A 55 -17.42 13.68 6.65
CA CYS A 55 -17.92 15.05 6.86
C CYS A 55 -19.39 15.20 6.45
N GLY A 56 -19.88 14.35 5.55
CA GLY A 56 -21.28 14.27 5.15
C GLY A 56 -22.20 13.64 6.19
N MET A 57 -21.66 12.94 7.19
CA MET A 57 -22.46 12.47 8.33
C MET A 57 -22.88 13.64 9.21
N GLY A 58 -24.13 13.63 9.70
CA GLY A 58 -24.67 14.68 10.57
C GLY A 58 -25.72 15.56 9.86
N PRO A 59 -26.19 16.65 10.49
CA PRO A 59 -25.59 17.37 11.61
C PRO A 59 -25.59 16.65 12.96
N PHE A 60 -24.56 16.89 13.78
CA PHE A 60 -24.44 16.39 15.15
C PHE A 60 -24.69 17.53 16.16
N PRO A 61 -25.09 17.25 17.41
CA PRO A 61 -25.08 18.27 18.46
C PRO A 61 -23.69 18.87 18.63
N ASP A 62 -23.61 20.19 18.80
CA ASP A 62 -22.34 20.84 19.11
C ASP A 62 -21.86 20.40 20.51
N PRO A 63 -20.59 19.99 20.68
CA PRO A 63 -20.07 19.54 21.98
C PRO A 63 -20.15 20.60 23.08
N GLU A 64 -20.03 21.88 22.71
CA GLU A 64 -20.04 23.01 23.64
C GLU A 64 -21.44 23.57 23.85
N ASP A 65 -22.33 23.42 22.87
CA ASP A 65 -23.72 23.88 22.94
C ASP A 65 -24.68 22.89 22.28
N PRO A 66 -25.27 21.94 23.04
CA PRO A 66 -26.18 20.93 22.49
C PRO A 66 -27.43 21.48 21.78
N SER A 67 -27.74 22.78 21.91
CA SER A 67 -28.82 23.44 21.16
C SER A 67 -28.42 23.78 19.72
N LYS A 68 -27.12 23.76 19.42
CA LYS A 68 -26.54 24.00 18.09
C LYS A 68 -26.21 22.69 17.39
N LYS A 69 -26.09 22.80 16.07
CA LYS A 69 -25.66 21.73 15.18
C LYS A 69 -24.26 22.03 14.68
N SER A 70 -23.39 21.04 14.76
CA SER A 70 -22.03 21.08 14.24
C SER A 70 -21.84 20.03 13.15
N PHE A 71 -20.95 20.35 12.21
CA PHE A 71 -20.52 19.45 11.14
C PHE A 71 -19.07 19.08 11.37
N ARG A 72 -18.72 17.86 10.97
CA ARG A 72 -17.33 17.43 10.97
C ARG A 72 -16.62 18.12 9.81
N THR A 73 -15.39 18.55 10.05
CA THR A 73 -14.57 19.28 9.06
C THR A 73 -13.24 18.60 8.77
N PHE A 74 -12.96 17.48 9.44
CA PHE A 74 -11.70 16.76 9.33
C PHE A 74 -11.92 15.26 9.54
N ASP A 75 -11.49 14.45 8.58
CA ASP A 75 -11.49 12.99 8.69
C ASP A 75 -10.11 12.47 9.18
N PRO A 76 -9.98 12.03 10.45
CA PRO A 76 -8.73 11.50 10.96
C PRO A 76 -8.30 10.20 10.26
N TYR A 77 -9.25 9.44 9.70
CA TYR A 77 -8.97 8.16 9.05
C TYR A 77 -8.29 8.38 7.70
N ALA A 78 -8.84 9.29 6.88
CA ALA A 78 -8.24 9.71 5.63
C ALA A 78 -6.85 10.32 5.84
N ALA A 79 -6.70 11.23 6.81
CA ALA A 79 -5.44 11.89 7.11
C ALA A 79 -4.33 10.88 7.50
N TRP A 80 -4.65 9.93 8.37
CA TRP A 80 -3.73 8.87 8.77
C TRP A 80 -3.31 7.98 7.59
N LEU A 81 -4.28 7.50 6.80
CA LEU A 81 -4.00 6.62 5.66
C LEU A 81 -3.14 7.35 4.61
N PHE A 82 -3.45 8.61 4.33
CA PHE A 82 -2.72 9.41 3.38
C PHE A 82 -1.26 9.62 3.79
N GLY A 83 -1.01 9.91 5.07
CA GLY A 83 0.35 9.99 5.62
C GLY A 83 1.13 8.69 5.45
N ARG A 84 0.53 7.54 5.78
CA ARG A 84 1.13 6.21 5.57
C ARG A 84 1.41 5.94 4.08
N ALA A 85 0.49 6.31 3.20
CA ALA A 85 0.64 6.11 1.76
C ALA A 85 1.73 7.00 1.14
N ILE A 86 1.96 8.22 1.65
CA ILE A 86 3.09 9.06 1.24
C ILE A 86 4.41 8.41 1.62
N ALA A 87 4.52 7.91 2.85
CA ALA A 87 5.78 7.31 3.35
C ALA A 87 6.27 6.11 2.52
N VAL A 88 5.36 5.44 1.81
CA VAL A 88 5.67 4.25 0.99
C VAL A 88 5.52 4.48 -0.52
N ASP A 89 5.40 5.74 -0.95
CA ASP A 89 5.18 6.17 -2.35
C ASP A 89 3.98 5.47 -3.04
N ALA A 90 2.87 5.33 -2.31
CA ALA A 90 1.65 4.68 -2.80
C ALA A 90 0.44 5.62 -2.87
N ALA A 91 0.61 6.91 -2.53
CA ALA A 91 -0.49 7.87 -2.44
C ALA A 91 -1.14 8.18 -3.80
N ASN A 92 -0.31 8.38 -4.83
CA ASN A 92 -0.74 8.94 -6.13
C ASN A 92 -0.65 7.96 -7.29
N GLN A 93 -0.01 6.81 -7.10
CA GLN A 93 0.28 5.86 -8.16
C GLN A 93 0.35 4.44 -7.63
N ARG A 94 0.31 3.48 -8.55
CA ARG A 94 0.61 2.09 -8.21
C ARG A 94 2.07 2.02 -7.71
N PRO A 95 2.35 1.32 -6.59
CA PRO A 95 3.71 1.17 -6.10
C PRO A 95 4.61 0.54 -7.16
N ALA A 96 5.81 1.10 -7.32
CA ALA A 96 6.82 0.54 -8.19
C ALA A 96 7.29 -0.84 -7.69
N ASP A 97 7.76 -1.67 -8.62
CA ASP A 97 8.40 -2.93 -8.28
C ASP A 97 9.72 -2.67 -7.55
N LEU A 98 10.06 -3.54 -6.60
CA LEU A 98 11.30 -3.43 -5.82
C LEU A 98 12.54 -3.55 -6.72
N LEU A 99 12.49 -4.45 -7.70
CA LEU A 99 13.54 -4.67 -8.68
C LEU A 99 13.03 -4.38 -10.09
N ARG A 100 13.92 -3.84 -10.92
CA ARG A 100 13.72 -3.68 -12.36
C ARG A 100 14.30 -4.87 -13.10
N GLY A 101 13.70 -5.22 -14.24
CA GLY A 101 14.21 -6.29 -15.10
C GLY A 101 15.66 -6.10 -15.49
N GLN A 102 16.10 -4.86 -15.78
CA GLN A 102 17.48 -4.55 -16.15
C GLN A 102 18.49 -5.00 -15.08
N GLU A 103 18.18 -4.84 -13.80
CA GLU A 103 19.08 -5.26 -12.71
C GLU A 103 19.30 -6.77 -12.70
N LEU A 104 18.26 -7.54 -13.07
CA LEU A 104 18.38 -8.98 -13.19
C LEU A 104 19.22 -9.35 -14.43
N LEU A 105 19.09 -8.62 -15.53
CA LEU A 105 19.95 -8.83 -16.70
C LEU A 105 21.43 -8.56 -16.37
N ASP A 106 21.70 -7.49 -15.60
CA ASP A 106 23.05 -7.13 -15.18
C ASP A 106 23.68 -8.19 -14.24
N LEU A 107 22.85 -8.96 -13.53
CA LEU A 107 23.25 -10.11 -12.71
C LEU A 107 23.39 -11.44 -13.49
N GLY A 108 23.22 -11.40 -14.82
CA GLY A 108 23.39 -12.55 -15.70
C GLY A 108 22.14 -13.40 -15.91
N PHE A 109 20.96 -12.95 -15.47
CA PHE A 109 19.70 -13.61 -15.82
C PHE A 109 19.33 -13.33 -17.29
N HIS A 110 18.69 -14.29 -17.95
CA HIS A 110 18.23 -14.13 -19.33
C HIS A 110 16.75 -13.72 -19.40
N PRO A 111 16.33 -12.92 -20.40
CA PRO A 111 14.93 -12.55 -20.59
C PRO A 111 14.02 -13.77 -20.67
N GLY A 112 12.91 -13.74 -19.93
CA GLY A 112 11.94 -14.84 -19.89
C GLY A 112 10.96 -14.71 -18.72
N PRO A 113 10.01 -15.66 -18.57
CA PRO A 113 8.99 -15.62 -17.52
C PRO A 113 9.59 -15.61 -16.10
N GLY A 114 10.78 -16.20 -15.91
CA GLY A 114 11.48 -16.20 -14.62
C GLY A 114 11.81 -14.81 -14.08
N ILE A 115 12.02 -13.80 -14.96
CA ILE A 115 12.26 -12.40 -14.54
C ILE A 115 11.05 -11.84 -13.78
N GLY A 116 9.84 -12.02 -14.34
CA GLY A 116 8.61 -11.54 -13.71
C GLY A 116 8.34 -12.25 -12.38
N GLU A 117 8.66 -13.55 -12.29
CA GLU A 117 8.52 -14.31 -11.05
C GLU A 117 9.47 -13.80 -9.96
N LEU A 118 10.74 -13.53 -10.29
CA LEU A 118 11.71 -12.97 -9.32
C LEU A 118 11.28 -11.58 -8.84
N ILE A 119 10.80 -10.72 -9.74
CA ILE A 119 10.28 -9.38 -9.36
C ILE A 119 9.08 -9.51 -8.43
N MET A 120 8.17 -10.44 -8.72
CA MET A 120 7.01 -10.72 -7.86
C MET A 120 7.44 -11.21 -6.48
N LEU A 121 8.41 -12.14 -6.40
CA LEU A 121 8.95 -12.64 -5.13
C LEU A 121 9.65 -11.53 -4.33
N ALA A 122 10.44 -10.70 -5.01
CA ALA A 122 11.09 -9.54 -4.40
C ALA A 122 10.06 -8.57 -3.78
N ASN A 123 9.00 -8.23 -4.53
CA ASN A 123 7.91 -7.41 -4.03
C ASN A 123 7.21 -8.04 -2.83
N ARG A 124 7.01 -9.37 -2.84
CA ARG A 124 6.42 -10.10 -1.71
C ARG A 124 7.30 -9.99 -0.47
N LEU A 125 8.61 -10.23 -0.60
CA LEU A 125 9.55 -10.09 0.52
C LEU A 125 9.59 -8.67 1.08
N ARG A 126 9.56 -7.64 0.22
CA ARG A 126 9.41 -6.25 0.68
C ARG A 126 8.14 -6.04 1.48
N ASP A 127 7.02 -6.55 0.98
CA ASP A 127 5.70 -6.26 1.54
C ASP A 127 5.41 -7.09 2.81
N GLU A 128 5.95 -8.30 2.93
CA GLU A 128 5.73 -9.22 4.07
C GLU A 128 6.83 -9.14 5.13
N ARG A 129 8.11 -9.00 4.71
CA ARG A 129 9.28 -9.07 5.60
C ARG A 129 10.06 -7.76 5.68
N GLY A 130 9.63 -6.71 4.97
CA GLY A 130 10.34 -5.43 4.95
C GLY A 130 11.69 -5.48 4.24
N ALA A 131 11.95 -6.49 3.40
CA ALA A 131 13.22 -6.64 2.71
C ALA A 131 13.54 -5.42 1.82
N THR A 132 14.78 -4.95 1.91
CA THR A 132 15.27 -3.85 1.07
C THR A 132 15.69 -4.36 -0.30
N ARG A 133 15.93 -3.41 -1.22
CA ARG A 133 16.45 -3.72 -2.55
C ARG A 133 17.81 -4.41 -2.44
N GLU A 134 18.69 -3.91 -1.56
CA GLU A 134 20.01 -4.48 -1.32
C GLU A 134 19.93 -5.91 -0.76
N ASP A 135 19.01 -6.19 0.16
CA ASP A 135 18.84 -7.53 0.75
C ASP A 135 18.49 -8.57 -0.31
N VAL A 136 17.55 -8.22 -1.20
CA VAL A 136 17.10 -9.11 -2.27
C VAL A 136 18.21 -9.30 -3.30
N LEU A 137 18.85 -8.22 -3.75
CA LEU A 137 19.97 -8.31 -4.71
C LEU A 137 21.12 -9.16 -4.18
N ARG A 138 21.49 -8.99 -2.91
CA ARG A 138 22.52 -9.80 -2.26
C ARG A 138 22.15 -11.28 -2.25
N SER A 139 20.88 -11.58 -1.97
CA SER A 139 20.38 -12.95 -1.91
C SER A 139 20.46 -13.64 -3.28
N ILE A 140 20.08 -12.94 -4.37
CA ILE A 140 20.05 -13.55 -5.70
C ILE A 140 21.39 -13.52 -6.43
N ALA A 141 22.30 -12.59 -6.12
CA ALA A 141 23.61 -12.48 -6.78
C ALA A 141 24.43 -13.79 -6.67
N ALA A 142 24.29 -14.52 -5.57
CA ALA A 142 24.93 -15.83 -5.36
C ALA A 142 24.42 -16.94 -6.29
N SER A 143 23.41 -16.67 -7.13
CA SER A 143 22.77 -17.65 -8.01
C SER A 143 23.37 -17.68 -9.42
N ALA A 144 24.27 -16.75 -9.75
CA ALA A 144 24.96 -16.66 -11.05
C ALA A 144 24.02 -16.80 -12.27
N GLY A 145 22.87 -16.11 -12.25
CA GLY A 145 21.88 -16.14 -13.34
C GLY A 145 20.96 -17.37 -13.36
N ASN A 146 21.09 -18.32 -12.43
CA ASN A 146 20.21 -19.48 -12.33
C ASN A 146 18.89 -19.14 -11.60
N PHE A 147 17.77 -19.21 -12.33
CA PHE A 147 16.44 -18.87 -11.81
C PHE A 147 15.97 -19.73 -10.64
N GLU A 148 16.18 -21.05 -10.70
CA GLU A 148 15.70 -21.97 -9.65
C GLU A 148 16.44 -21.75 -8.34
N ILE A 149 17.76 -21.55 -8.42
CA ILE A 149 18.58 -21.23 -7.24
C ILE A 149 18.16 -19.88 -6.65
N ALA A 150 17.95 -18.87 -7.51
CA ALA A 150 17.52 -17.54 -7.05
C ALA A 150 16.14 -17.60 -6.38
N LYS A 151 15.19 -18.34 -6.96
CA LYS A 151 13.85 -18.55 -6.41
C LYS A 151 13.89 -19.22 -5.04
N GLN A 152 14.67 -20.29 -4.89
CA GLN A 152 14.83 -20.98 -3.59
C GLN A 152 15.38 -20.05 -2.51
N ARG A 153 16.25 -19.10 -2.88
CA ARG A 153 16.81 -18.13 -1.94
C ARG A 153 15.84 -17.02 -1.52
N LEU A 154 14.75 -16.82 -2.29
CA LEU A 154 13.72 -15.81 -2.00
C LEU A 154 12.47 -16.37 -1.31
N GLN A 155 12.40 -17.68 -1.06
CA GLN A 155 11.32 -18.34 -0.31
C GLN A 155 11.66 -18.39 1.19
#